data_AF-A0A925T5R3-F1
#
_entry.id   AF-A0A925T5R3-F1
#
_cell.length_a   1.000
_cell.length_b   1.000
_cell.length_c   1.000
_cell.angle_alpha   90.00
_cell.angle_beta   90.00
_cell.angle_gamma   90.00
#
_symmetry.space_group_name_H-M   'P 1'
#
loop_
_entity.id
_entity.type
_entity.pdbx_description
1 polymer ?
#
loop_
_entity_poly.entity_id
_entity_poly.type
_entity_poly.pdbx_seq_one_letter_code
_entity_poly.pdbx_strand_id
1 'polypeptide(L)'
;MTRLIMFARYEVVFLLAALAAIVLFQIFTGRIITRGLLSEKGKEGVAAFSPTRLQLLLFTLGVGFYVLGQVMNSIAAGKPAFPEIDLNVMLILGGSHALFLGAKALPQSGSKPDVSNQ
;
A
#
# COMPACT_ATOMS: atom_id res chain seq x y z
N MET A 1 -26.15 2.30 28.53
CA MET A 1 -25.59 1.97 27.20
C MET A 1 -24.32 2.79 26.86
N THR A 2 -24.25 4.08 27.21
CA THR A 2 -23.12 4.98 26.88
C THR A 2 -21.76 4.59 27.50
N ARG A 3 -21.73 4.02 28.71
CA ARG A 3 -20.47 3.60 29.36
C ARG A 3 -19.81 2.40 28.66
N LEU A 4 -20.61 1.47 28.14
CA LEU A 4 -20.12 0.31 27.40
C LEU A 4 -19.47 0.74 26.07
N ILE A 5 -20.11 1.69 25.37
CA ILE A 5 -19.62 2.25 24.11
C ILE A 5 -18.31 3.02 24.31
N MET A 6 -18.21 3.82 25.38
CA MET A 6 -16.96 4.50 25.71
C MET A 6 -15.83 3.53 26.03
N PHE A 7 -16.11 2.49 26.83
CA PHE A 7 -15.13 1.47 27.19
C PHE A 7 -14.61 0.74 25.93
N ALA A 8 -15.53 0.27 25.08
CA ALA A 8 -15.18 -0.41 23.83
C ALA A 8 -14.34 0.49 22.90
N ARG A 9 -14.66 1.79 22.81
CA ARG A 9 -13.89 2.74 22.01
C ARG A 9 -12.45 2.87 22.51
N TYR A 10 -12.25 3.02 23.82
CA TYR A 10 -10.91 3.11 24.41
C TYR A 10 -10.12 1.83 24.23
N GLU A 11 -10.75 0.67 24.40
CA GLU A 11 -10.13 -0.64 24.20
C GLU A 11 -9.65 -0.82 22.75
N VAL A 12 -10.49 -0.49 21.77
CA VAL A 12 -10.11 -0.56 20.34
C VAL A 12 -8.96 0.40 20.03
N VAL A 13 -9.02 1.64 20.51
CA VAL A 13 -7.95 2.62 20.28
C VAL A 13 -6.64 2.15 20.93
N PHE A 14 -6.71 1.63 22.16
CA PHE A 14 -5.55 1.09 22.85
C PHE A 14 -4.95 -0.11 22.11
N LEU A 15 -5.77 -1.06 21.66
CA LEU A 15 -5.34 -2.24 20.91
C LEU A 15 -4.67 -1.83 19.59
N LEU A 16 -5.25 -0.90 18.85
CA LEU A 16 -4.67 -0.39 17.60
C LEU A 16 -3.35 0.34 17.85
N ALA A 17 -3.26 1.16 18.89
CA ALA A 17 -2.03 1.86 19.26
C ALA A 17 -0.92 0.89 19.70
N ALA A 18 -1.26 -0.13 20.49
CA ALA A 18 -0.32 -1.17 20.91
C ALA A 18 0.18 -1.98 19.71
N LEU A 19 -0.70 -2.36 18.79
CA LEU A 19 -0.33 -3.07 17.57
C LEU A 19 0.59 -2.22 16.68
N ALA A 20 0.27 -0.93 16.50
CA ALA A 20 1.14 0.00 15.77
C ALA A 20 2.52 0.14 16.43
N ALA A 21 2.59 0.25 17.76
CA ALA A 21 3.85 0.31 18.50
C ALA A 21 4.69 -0.97 18.34
N ILE A 22 4.06 -2.15 18.39
CA ILE A 22 4.73 -3.44 18.17
C ILE A 22 5.28 -3.52 16.76
N VAL A 23 4.51 -3.13 15.73
CA VAL A 23 4.96 -3.14 14.34
C VAL A 23 6.16 -2.21 14.18
N LEU A 24 6.08 -0.97 14.68
CA LEU A 24 7.20 -0.01 14.64
C LEU A 24 8.43 -0.57 15.34
N PHE A 25 8.26 -1.16 16.53
CA PHE A 25 9.35 -1.78 17.27
C PHE A 25 9.99 -2.93 16.48
N GLN A 26 9.19 -3.77 15.82
CA GLN A 26 9.72 -4.86 14.99
C GLN A 26 10.42 -4.36 13.71
N ILE A 27 10.00 -3.22 13.14
CA ILE A 27 10.71 -2.55 12.05
C ILE A 27 12.08 -2.05 12.54
N PHE A 28 12.12 -1.33 13.67
CA PHE A 28 13.38 -0.81 14.23
C PHE A 28 14.34 -1.91 14.69
N THR A 29 13.81 -3.01 15.24
CA THR A 29 14.61 -4.17 15.67
C THR A 29 15.07 -5.03 14.47
N GLY A 30 14.62 -4.72 13.25
CA GLY A 30 14.97 -5.47 12.05
C GLY A 30 14.41 -6.89 11.99
N ARG A 31 13.48 -7.24 12.89
CA ARG A 31 12.74 -8.52 12.83
C ARG A 31 11.84 -8.58 11.59
N ILE A 32 11.30 -7.44 11.18
CA ILE A 32 10.68 -7.30 9.86
C ILE A 32 11.81 -7.02 8.87
N ILE A 33 12.18 -8.04 8.11
CA ILE A 33 13.16 -7.94 7.03
C ILE A 33 12.52 -7.08 5.93
N THR A 34 12.77 -5.77 5.97
CA THR A 34 12.40 -4.84 4.90
C THR A 34 13.33 -4.96 3.68
N ARG A 35 14.47 -5.65 3.83
CA ARG A 35 15.38 -6.02 2.73
C ARG A 35 14.66 -6.94 1.76
N GLY A 36 14.32 -6.41 0.59
CA GLY A 36 13.56 -7.12 -0.44
C GLY A 36 12.15 -6.57 -0.69
N LEU A 37 11.65 -5.67 0.17
CA LEU A 37 10.34 -5.04 -0.01
C LEU A 37 10.25 -4.32 -1.37
N LEU A 38 11.34 -3.66 -1.74
CA LEU A 38 11.50 -2.94 -2.99
C LEU A 38 12.40 -3.68 -3.97
N SER A 39 12.86 -4.90 -3.68
CA SER A 39 13.77 -5.64 -4.56
C SER A 39 13.06 -6.81 -5.22
N GLU A 40 13.25 -6.93 -6.53
CA GLU A 40 12.87 -8.09 -7.32
C GLU A 40 14.06 -9.03 -7.45
N LYS A 41 13.79 -10.34 -7.45
CA LYS A 41 14.83 -11.34 -7.69
C LYS A 41 15.19 -11.30 -9.18
N GLY A 42 16.27 -10.62 -9.53
CA GLY A 42 16.76 -10.54 -10.90
C GLY A 42 17.19 -11.92 -11.42
N LYS A 43 17.18 -12.10 -12.75
CA LYS A 43 17.51 -13.36 -13.44
C LYS A 43 18.93 -13.90 -13.20
N GLU A 44 19.79 -13.19 -12.47
CA GLU A 44 21.18 -13.59 -12.20
C GLU A 44 21.57 -13.44 -10.72
N GLY A 45 20.61 -13.41 -9.79
CA GLY A 45 20.91 -13.35 -8.35
C GLY A 45 21.28 -11.96 -7.81
N VAL A 46 21.36 -10.94 -8.68
CA VAL A 46 21.47 -9.54 -8.28
C VAL A 46 20.08 -9.00 -7.94
N ALA A 47 19.91 -8.52 -6.71
CA ALA A 47 18.67 -7.88 -6.26
C ALA A 47 18.48 -6.54 -7.01
N ALA A 48 17.55 -6.50 -7.96
CA ALA A 48 17.22 -5.28 -8.69
C ALA A 48 16.12 -4.52 -7.96
N PHE A 49 16.22 -3.19 -7.89
CA PHE A 49 15.17 -2.35 -7.31
C PHE A 49 13.95 -2.34 -8.24
N SER A 50 12.75 -2.56 -7.70
CA SER A 50 11.47 -2.62 -8.40
C SER A 50 10.70 -1.31 -8.17
N PRO A 51 10.69 -0.38 -9.15
CA PRO A 51 10.03 0.92 -9.02
C PRO A 51 8.53 0.80 -8.74
N THR A 52 7.89 -0.26 -9.27
CA THR A 52 6.46 -0.52 -9.09
C THR A 52 6.09 -0.83 -7.65
N ARG A 53 6.92 -1.59 -6.91
CA ARG A 53 6.67 -1.89 -5.49
C ARG A 53 6.80 -0.64 -4.63
N LEU A 54 7.73 0.27 -4.98
CA LEU A 54 7.84 1.57 -4.33
C LEU A 54 6.60 2.43 -4.63
N GLN A 55 6.16 2.48 -5.88
CA GLN A 55 4.97 3.24 -6.28
C GLN A 55 3.72 2.75 -5.54
N LEU A 56 3.51 1.43 -5.47
CA LEU A 56 2.39 0.85 -4.72
C LEU A 56 2.47 1.18 -3.23
N LEU A 57 3.66 1.07 -2.62
CA LEU A 57 3.86 1.39 -1.20
C LEU A 57 3.55 2.86 -0.91
N LEU A 58 4.08 3.78 -1.72
CA LEU A 58 3.85 5.22 -1.58
C LEU A 58 2.38 5.57 -1.82
N PHE A 59 1.74 4.93 -2.81
CA PHE A 59 0.33 5.12 -3.08
C PHE A 59 -0.54 4.63 -1.91
N THR A 60 -0.29 3.44 -1.38
CA THR A 60 -1.00 2.90 -0.22
C THR A 60 -0.81 3.79 1.01
N LEU A 61 0.41 4.27 1.27
CA LEU A 61 0.67 5.23 2.35
C LEU A 61 -0.08 6.55 2.15
N GLY A 62 -0.03 7.12 0.94
CA GLY A 62 -0.70 8.38 0.61
C GLY A 62 -2.21 8.29 0.80
N VAL A 63 -2.84 7.24 0.26
CA VAL A 63 -4.29 7.00 0.44
C VAL A 63 -4.63 6.73 1.91
N GLY A 64 -3.81 5.94 2.61
CA GLY A 64 -3.99 5.67 4.04
C GLY A 64 -3.99 6.94 4.88
N PHE A 65 -3.02 7.83 4.68
CA PHE A 65 -2.96 9.11 5.39
C PHE A 65 -4.08 10.08 4.97
N TYR A 66 -4.48 10.08 3.70
CA TYR A 66 -5.60 10.88 3.22
C TYR A 66 -6.92 10.49 3.92
N VAL A 67 -7.21 9.19 3.98
CA VAL A 67 -8.41 8.66 4.65
C VAL A 67 -8.34 8.93 6.16
N LEU A 68 -7.18 8.75 6.78
CA LEU A 68 -6.99 9.06 8.20
C LEU A 68 -7.25 10.55 8.48
N GLY A 69 -6.74 11.44 7.63
CA GLY A 69 -6.97 12.88 7.71
C GLY A 69 -8.45 13.25 7.57
N GLN A 70 -9.18 12.63 6.63
CA GLN A 70 -10.63 12.81 6.52
C GLN A 70 -11.34 12.40 7.82
N VAL A 71 -11.02 11.22 8.37
CA VAL A 71 -11.63 10.75 9.62
C VAL A 71 -11.35 11.70 10.79
N MET A 72 -10.11 12.19 10.92
CA MET A 72 -9.75 13.18 11.94
C MET A 72 -10.53 14.48 11.79
N ASN A 73 -10.70 14.98 10.56
CA ASN A 73 -11.49 16.17 10.27
C ASN A 73 -12.99 15.97 10.57
N SER A 74 -13.55 14.81 10.21
CA SER A 74 -14.95 14.46 10.52
C SER A 74 -15.22 14.35 12.02
N ILE A 75 -14.24 13.81 12.78
CA ILE A 75 -14.29 13.77 14.25
C ILE A 75 -14.23 15.19 14.83
N ALA A 76 -13.32 16.04 14.33
CA ALA A 76 -13.19 17.43 14.77
C ALA A 76 -14.45 18.27 14.48
N ALA A 77 -15.14 17.99 13.38
CA ALA A 77 -16.42 18.61 13.01
C ALA A 77 -17.63 18.06 13.79
N GLY A 78 -17.44 17.12 14.71
CA GLY A 78 -18.50 16.55 15.55
C GLY A 78 -19.45 15.59 14.83
N LYS A 79 -19.15 15.20 13.59
CA LYS A 79 -19.93 14.26 12.79
C LYS A 79 -19.04 13.08 12.36
N PRO A 80 -18.80 12.11 13.24
CA PRO A 80 -18.05 10.91 12.89
C PRO A 80 -18.84 10.13 11.82
N ALA A 81 -18.43 10.27 10.57
CA ALA A 81 -18.99 9.59 9.41
C ALA A 81 -17.90 8.75 8.75
N PHE A 82 -18.32 7.71 8.04
CA PHE A 82 -17.41 6.94 7.20
C PHE A 82 -16.92 7.85 6.06
N PRO A 83 -15.61 7.90 5.78
CA PRO A 83 -15.09 8.75 4.71
C PRO A 83 -15.67 8.28 3.37
N GLU A 84 -16.33 9.19 2.65
CA GLU A 84 -16.78 8.94 1.30
C GLU A 84 -15.58 9.04 0.37
N ILE A 85 -15.24 7.92 -0.28
CA ILE A 85 -14.13 7.87 -1.22
C ILE A 85 -14.58 8.53 -2.52
N ASP A 86 -13.91 9.63 -2.87
CA ASP A 86 -14.15 10.34 -4.13
C ASP A 86 -13.86 9.42 -5.33
N LEU A 87 -14.75 9.49 -6.32
CA LEU A 87 -14.66 8.73 -7.58
C LEU A 87 -13.32 8.98 -8.29
N ASN A 88 -12.73 10.16 -8.11
CA ASN A 88 -11.42 10.51 -8.66
C ASN A 88 -10.30 9.59 -8.14
N VAL A 89 -10.31 9.24 -6.85
CA VAL A 89 -9.32 8.32 -6.26
C VAL A 89 -9.48 6.91 -6.84
N MET A 90 -10.73 6.49 -7.03
CA MET A 90 -11.06 5.20 -7.63
C MET A 90 -10.68 5.13 -9.12
N LEU A 91 -10.85 6.23 -9.87
CA LEU A 91 -10.45 6.34 -11.27
C LEU A 91 -8.93 6.31 -11.43
N ILE A 92 -8.19 7.03 -10.58
CA ILE A 92 -6.71 7.00 -10.58
C ILE A 92 -6.21 5.60 -10.25
N LEU A 93 -6.82 4.95 -9.26
CA LEU A 93 -6.45 3.59 -8.86
C LEU A 93 -6.71 2.60 -10.00
N GLY A 94 -7.92 2.60 -10.58
CA GLY A 94 -8.27 1.76 -11.72
C GLY A 94 -7.38 2.02 -12.95
N GLY A 95 -7.11 3.28 -13.26
CA GLY A 95 -6.22 3.69 -14.35
C GLY A 95 -4.79 3.19 -14.17
N SER A 96 -4.25 3.23 -12.95
CA SER A 96 -2.90 2.72 -12.66
C SER A 96 -2.77 1.21 -12.87
N HIS A 97 -3.79 0.44 -12.49
CA HIS A 97 -3.86 -1.00 -12.75
C HIS A 97 -4.04 -1.29 -14.25
N ALA A 98 -4.88 -0.53 -14.95
CA ALA A 98 -5.09 -0.68 -16.38
C ALA A 98 -3.82 -0.38 -17.20
N LEU A 99 -3.08 0.68 -16.84
CA LEU A 99 -1.78 0.98 -17.46
C LEU A 99 -0.73 -0.09 -17.17
N PHE A 100 -0.66 -0.60 -15.93
CA PHE A 100 0.27 -1.68 -15.58
C PHE A 100 -0.05 -2.99 -16.32
N LEU A 101 -1.33 -3.37 -16.38
CA LEU A 101 -1.78 -4.53 -17.14
C LEU A 101 -1.58 -4.33 -18.65
N GLY A 102 -1.84 -3.13 -19.16
CA GLY A 102 -1.57 -2.78 -20.55
C GLY A 102 -0.08 -2.88 -20.88
N ALA A 103 0.81 -2.32 -20.06
CA ALA A 103 2.25 -2.40 -20.24
C ALA A 103 2.81 -3.82 -20.12
N LYS A 104 2.18 -4.68 -19.32
CA LYS A 104 2.57 -6.09 -19.16
C LYS A 104 1.96 -7.01 -20.23
N ALA A 105 0.78 -6.65 -20.76
CA ALA A 105 0.11 -7.33 -21.86
C ALA A 105 0.68 -6.94 -23.23
N LEU A 106 1.36 -5.78 -23.31
CA LEU A 106 2.21 -5.47 -24.45
C LEU A 106 3.29 -6.57 -24.55
N PRO A 107 3.40 -7.26 -25.68
CA PRO A 107 4.26 -8.42 -25.79
C PRO A 107 5.72 -8.05 -25.48
N GLN A 108 6.38 -8.83 -24.63
CA GLN A 108 7.81 -9.10 -24.81
C GLN A 108 8.02 -9.96 -26.08
N SER A 109 7.39 -9.57 -27.20
CA SER A 109 7.66 -10.10 -28.54
C SER A 109 8.93 -9.43 -29.09
N GLY A 110 9.99 -9.50 -28.29
CA GLY A 110 11.35 -9.55 -28.77
C GLY A 110 11.80 -11.01 -28.70
N SER A 111 11.03 -11.93 -29.27
CA SER A 111 11.55 -13.23 -29.69
C SER A 111 12.73 -12.94 -30.61
N LYS A 112 13.93 -13.20 -30.08
CA LYS A 112 15.21 -13.11 -30.79
C LYS A 112 15.05 -13.64 -32.22
N PRO A 113 15.60 -12.97 -33.25
CA PRO A 113 15.73 -13.59 -34.55
C PRO A 113 16.59 -14.85 -34.38
N ASP A 114 16.01 -16.00 -34.67
CA ASP A 114 16.74 -17.26 -34.78
C ASP A 114 17.62 -17.17 -36.03
N VAL A 115 18.91 -16.91 -35.83
CA VAL A 115 19.93 -17.09 -36.86
C VAL A 115 20.23 -18.59 -36.88
N SER A 116 19.38 -19.37 -37.54
CA SER A 116 19.70 -20.73 -37.94
C SER A 116 20.45 -20.66 -39.27
N ASN A 117 21.74 -20.95 -39.16
CA ASN A 117 22.68 -21.16 -40.24
C ASN A 117 22.27 -22.44 -40.99
N GLN A 118 21.88 -22.32 -42.26
CA GLN A 118 21.96 -23.38 -43.27
C GLN A 118 21.93 -22.79 -44.68
#